data_AF-A0A0Q7Q486-F1
#
_entry.id   AF-A0A0Q7Q486-F1
#
_cell.length_a   1.000
_cell.length_b   1.000
_cell.length_c   1.000
_cell.angle_alpha   90.00
_cell.angle_beta   90.00
_cell.angle_gamma   90.00
#
_symmetry.space_group_name_H-M   'P 1'
#
loop_
_entity.id
_entity.type
_entity.pdbx_description
1 polymer ?
#
loop_
_entity_poly.entity_id
_entity_poly.type
_entity_poly.pdbx_seq_one_letter_code
_entity_poly.pdbx_strand_id
1 'polypeptide(L)'
;MTTRHAGEANAAVPPMERTQLLVSPFYGTPDVSHLQVHSPSLDETSLADLLRNGFVYPPYSIYENVRLFSCGFDPSQDLFEQAHYQPIFRDSRHSHEHADDRHHDWVGEYHERLCASLRTATENMRAPWLLQSGGKDSTSLAIAASDARPDTACLTYLGGQEENEVDSARQVATQLGLRHEALVCDVDRAYDRYLALVPRMKLLTADFALLSYADLATEISRCGGDGILDGMGSDVYLGVPANWAKRALRMLAMSVHLPDFLHEAEWLGSNFKLAYLISTLQMNPFERGFPGSRFTDAEVDALFGREIAGRSKERLSRFIPAFAQASNLEEQLSITLDIMSCAGGMAKGLYTSAALSLPVRYPYCDQPLRDWLAWKVPPELRMDTRKGISKVLVREHIGRRFASLPYVQAKGSFRFNLRELARRRFEHVYDYSLRLRDVLPGAPAWLERHRQRLDNKYDASKFYLLAVVLPWLDHHSALAVSIREERVAAQGGAGFVADPERQVAAR
;
A
#
# COMPACT_ATOMS: atom_id res chain seq x y z
N MET A 1 -39.04 -14.76 56.94
CA MET A 1 -38.07 -13.68 56.65
C MET A 1 -37.31 -14.09 55.42
N THR A 2 -37.84 -13.72 54.25
CA THR A 2 -37.37 -14.16 52.94
C THR A 2 -36.75 -12.97 52.23
N THR A 3 -35.45 -13.05 52.00
CA THR A 3 -34.61 -12.06 51.34
C THR A 3 -34.89 -12.04 49.83
N ARG A 4 -35.13 -10.84 49.31
CA ARG A 4 -35.25 -10.53 47.87
C ARG A 4 -33.88 -10.64 47.20
N HIS A 5 -33.79 -11.37 46.08
CA HIS A 5 -32.67 -11.26 45.15
C HIS A 5 -32.92 -10.12 44.16
N ALA A 6 -31.89 -9.29 44.03
CA ALA A 6 -31.82 -8.12 43.17
C ALA A 6 -31.68 -8.51 41.70
N GLY A 7 -32.21 -7.64 40.83
CA GLY A 7 -32.23 -7.80 39.37
C GLY A 7 -30.87 -7.91 38.72
N GLU A 8 -30.80 -8.79 37.73
CA GLU A 8 -29.73 -8.82 36.74
C GLU A 8 -29.94 -7.65 35.77
N ALA A 9 -29.02 -6.69 35.84
CA ALA A 9 -28.93 -5.59 34.91
C ALA A 9 -28.51 -6.12 33.52
N ASN A 10 -29.15 -5.59 32.47
CA ASN A 10 -28.71 -5.71 31.09
C ASN A 10 -27.22 -5.43 30.98
N ALA A 11 -26.41 -6.48 30.79
CA ALA A 11 -24.99 -6.36 30.54
C ALA A 11 -24.80 -5.68 29.18
N ALA A 12 -24.42 -4.40 29.20
CA ALA A 12 -24.01 -3.67 28.02
C ALA A 12 -22.91 -4.46 27.31
N VAL A 13 -23.04 -4.62 25.99
CA VAL A 13 -22.00 -5.23 25.15
C VAL A 13 -20.69 -4.46 25.39
N PRO A 14 -19.59 -5.14 25.77
CA PRO A 14 -18.34 -4.44 26.02
C PRO A 14 -17.91 -3.72 24.73
N PRO A 15 -17.47 -2.45 24.82
CA PRO A 15 -16.96 -1.74 23.66
C PRO A 15 -15.83 -2.55 23.03
N MET A 16 -15.79 -2.61 21.70
CA MET A 16 -14.69 -3.27 20.98
C MET A 16 -13.36 -2.71 21.45
N GLU A 17 -12.43 -3.62 21.77
CA GLU A 17 -11.11 -3.26 22.27
C GLU A 17 -10.31 -2.51 21.18
N ARG A 18 -9.88 -1.29 21.52
CA ARG A 18 -9.00 -0.49 20.65
C ARG A 18 -7.71 -1.27 20.42
N THR A 19 -7.36 -1.51 19.17
CA THR A 19 -6.18 -2.30 18.78
C THR A 19 -5.16 -1.44 18.03
N GLN A 20 -3.87 -1.58 18.34
CA GLN A 20 -2.77 -1.00 17.57
C GLN A 20 -1.88 -2.10 17.02
N LEU A 21 -1.52 -2.02 15.74
CA LEU A 21 -0.74 -3.07 15.05
C LEU A 21 0.56 -2.50 14.49
N LEU A 22 1.68 -3.15 14.81
CA LEU A 22 2.95 -2.93 14.11
C LEU A 22 2.83 -3.44 12.67
N VAL A 23 2.79 -2.52 11.71
CA VAL A 23 2.76 -2.87 10.27
C VAL A 23 3.96 -2.39 9.48
N SER A 24 4.83 -1.58 10.09
CA SER A 24 6.03 -1.07 9.42
C SER A 24 7.22 -2.04 9.56
N PRO A 25 7.77 -2.54 8.44
CA PRO A 25 8.98 -3.37 8.46
C PRO A 25 10.22 -2.66 9.03
N PHE A 26 10.17 -1.35 9.22
CA PHE A 26 11.26 -0.59 9.82
C PHE A 26 11.41 -0.81 11.34
N TYR A 27 10.35 -1.26 12.02
CA TYR A 27 10.40 -1.46 13.47
C TYR A 27 10.28 -2.93 13.88
N GLY A 28 10.17 -3.86 12.92
CA GLY A 28 10.09 -5.29 13.19
C GLY A 28 9.35 -6.05 12.11
N THR A 29 9.01 -7.31 12.40
CA THR A 29 8.15 -8.12 11.52
C THR A 29 6.69 -7.70 11.71
N PRO A 30 6.00 -7.22 10.66
CA PRO A 30 4.57 -6.93 10.76
C PRO A 30 3.77 -8.16 11.14
N ASP A 31 2.83 -7.99 12.06
CA ASP A 31 1.91 -9.05 12.47
C ASP A 31 0.45 -8.58 12.49
N VAL A 32 -0.36 -9.22 11.65
CA VAL A 32 -1.81 -9.00 11.53
C VAL A 32 -2.62 -10.20 12.03
N SER A 33 -1.96 -11.18 12.66
CA SER A 33 -2.58 -12.37 13.22
C SER A 33 -3.60 -12.01 14.31
N HIS A 34 -3.27 -11.00 15.13
CA HIS A 34 -4.08 -10.48 16.24
C HIS A 34 -5.41 -9.85 15.83
N LEU A 35 -5.60 -9.49 14.55
CA LEU A 35 -6.92 -9.11 14.06
C LEU A 35 -7.83 -10.33 14.05
N GLN A 36 -8.51 -10.60 15.18
CA GLN A 36 -9.49 -11.66 15.26
C GLN A 36 -10.72 -11.34 14.40
N VAL A 37 -11.46 -12.38 14.02
CA VAL A 37 -12.63 -12.36 13.12
C VAL A 37 -13.86 -11.67 13.76
N HIS A 38 -13.69 -10.91 14.84
CA HIS A 38 -14.74 -10.03 15.32
C HIS A 38 -14.78 -8.82 14.40
N SER A 39 -15.65 -8.88 13.39
CA SER A 39 -15.85 -7.86 12.34
C SER A 39 -15.80 -6.45 12.91
N PRO A 40 -14.66 -5.76 12.78
CA PRO A 40 -14.56 -4.39 13.25
C PRO A 40 -15.45 -3.52 12.36
N SER A 41 -16.09 -2.51 12.96
CA SER A 41 -16.78 -1.49 12.19
C SER A 41 -15.83 -0.88 11.16
N LEU A 42 -16.28 -0.81 9.91
CA LEU A 42 -15.54 -0.18 8.83
C LEU A 42 -15.50 1.33 9.05
N ASP A 43 -14.34 1.92 8.80
CA ASP A 43 -14.17 3.37 8.82
C ASP A 43 -14.39 3.92 7.41
N GLU A 44 -15.55 4.53 7.19
CA GLU A 44 -15.90 5.08 5.89
C GLU A 44 -14.90 6.17 5.42
N THR A 45 -14.28 6.89 6.34
CA THR A 45 -13.27 7.89 5.96
C THR A 45 -12.01 7.21 5.43
N SER A 46 -11.67 6.02 5.94
CA SER A 46 -10.58 5.19 5.41
C SER A 46 -10.92 4.59 4.04
N LEU A 47 -12.19 4.29 3.77
CA LEU A 47 -12.64 3.90 2.43
C LEU A 47 -12.49 5.07 1.44
N ALA A 48 -12.83 6.29 1.86
CA ALA A 48 -12.58 7.49 1.08
C ALA A 48 -11.07 7.69 0.83
N ASP A 49 -10.20 7.45 1.83
CA ASP A 49 -8.74 7.49 1.66
C ASP A 49 -8.26 6.51 0.57
N LEU A 50 -8.76 5.27 0.55
CA LEU A 50 -8.42 4.26 -0.45
C LEU A 50 -8.85 4.68 -1.87
N LEU A 51 -10.08 5.17 -2.03
CA LEU A 51 -10.59 5.61 -3.34
C LEU A 51 -9.86 6.88 -3.82
N ARG A 52 -9.41 7.73 -2.89
CA ARG A 52 -8.63 8.93 -3.21
C ARG A 52 -7.16 8.61 -3.41
N ASN A 53 -6.54 7.62 -2.78
CA ASN A 53 -5.07 7.55 -2.77
C ASN A 53 -4.50 6.16 -3.02
N GLY A 54 -5.34 5.14 -3.10
CA GLY A 54 -4.91 3.75 -3.15
C GLY A 54 -4.43 3.20 -1.80
N PHE A 55 -4.46 3.99 -0.73
CA PHE A 55 -4.08 3.56 0.62
C PHE A 55 -4.82 4.37 1.69
N VAL A 56 -4.86 3.84 2.92
CA VAL A 56 -5.40 4.54 4.09
C VAL A 56 -4.28 5.35 4.75
N TYR A 57 -4.54 6.62 5.10
CA TYR A 57 -3.52 7.45 5.74
C TYR A 57 -3.16 6.89 7.14
N PRO A 58 -1.87 6.68 7.45
CA PRO A 58 -1.50 6.27 8.80
C PRO A 58 -1.78 7.39 9.82
N PRO A 59 -2.08 7.07 11.09
CA PRO A 59 -2.10 5.74 11.67
C PRO A 59 -3.45 5.02 11.51
N TYR A 60 -4.33 5.45 10.61
CA TYR A 60 -5.62 4.80 10.42
C TYR A 60 -5.47 3.46 9.70
N SER A 61 -6.47 2.60 9.91
CA SER A 61 -6.69 1.38 9.15
C SER A 61 -8.04 1.44 8.45
N ILE A 62 -8.44 0.40 7.72
CA ILE A 62 -9.78 0.29 7.14
C ILE A 62 -10.91 0.20 8.20
N TYR A 63 -10.55 0.01 9.47
CA TYR A 63 -11.47 -0.16 10.59
C TYR A 63 -11.39 1.01 11.60
N GLU A 64 -12.52 1.33 12.23
CA GLU A 64 -12.64 2.45 13.18
C GLU A 64 -11.74 2.27 14.42
N ASN A 65 -11.71 1.06 14.96
CA ASN A 65 -11.05 0.71 16.23
C ASN A 65 -9.69 0.04 16.07
N VAL A 66 -9.09 0.13 14.88
CA VAL A 66 -7.75 -0.39 14.60
C VAL A 66 -6.85 0.73 14.11
N ARG A 67 -5.67 0.87 14.72
CA ARG A 67 -4.62 1.80 14.29
C ARG A 67 -3.39 1.04 13.84
N LEU A 68 -2.74 1.58 12.82
CA LEU A 68 -1.56 1.03 12.18
C LEU A 68 -0.35 1.85 12.58
N PHE A 69 0.57 1.18 13.26
CA PHE A 69 1.87 1.71 13.57
C PHE A 69 2.77 1.60 12.32
N SER A 70 2.90 2.73 11.63
CA SER A 70 3.59 2.93 10.35
C SER A 70 4.85 3.79 10.53
N CYS A 71 5.63 3.99 9.47
CA CYS A 71 6.76 4.93 9.47
C CYS A 71 6.38 6.30 10.03
N GLY A 72 7.28 6.82 10.86
CA GLY A 72 7.19 8.16 11.42
C GLY A 72 6.25 8.32 12.61
N PHE A 73 5.69 7.23 13.13
CA PHE A 73 5.05 7.22 14.44
C PHE A 73 5.99 6.56 15.46
N ASP A 74 5.79 6.82 16.76
CA ASP A 74 6.51 6.15 17.85
C ASP A 74 5.65 4.99 18.41
N PRO A 75 6.17 3.76 18.56
CA PRO A 75 5.37 2.62 19.01
C PRO A 75 4.83 2.78 20.44
N SER A 76 5.43 3.68 21.23
CA SER A 76 4.99 4.00 22.60
C SER A 76 3.80 4.97 22.64
N GLN A 77 3.45 5.61 21.53
CA GLN A 77 2.31 6.54 21.47
C GLN A 77 0.97 5.80 21.43
N ASP A 78 -0.03 6.40 22.09
CA ASP A 78 -1.44 6.09 21.80
C ASP A 78 -1.83 6.76 20.47
N LEU A 79 -2.01 5.94 19.44
CA LEU A 79 -2.34 6.37 18.09
C LEU A 79 -3.81 6.77 17.92
N PHE A 80 -4.67 6.53 18.92
CA PHE A 80 -6.05 6.99 18.91
C PHE A 80 -6.17 8.45 19.36
N GLU A 81 -5.40 8.85 20.37
CA GLU A 81 -5.57 10.15 21.03
C GLU A 81 -4.38 11.10 20.82
N GLN A 82 -3.16 10.57 20.73
CA GLN A 82 -1.91 11.35 20.76
C GLN A 82 -0.96 10.99 19.61
N ALA A 83 -1.50 10.62 18.45
CA ALA A 83 -0.70 10.30 17.28
C ALA A 83 0.10 11.51 16.77
N HIS A 84 1.40 11.55 17.05
CA HIS A 84 2.30 12.60 16.59
C HIS A 84 3.27 12.06 15.55
N TYR A 85 3.16 12.56 14.32
CA TYR A 85 4.01 12.15 13.21
C TYR A 85 5.35 12.92 13.19
N GLN A 86 6.45 12.18 13.09
CA GLN A 86 7.81 12.69 12.86
C GLN A 86 8.54 11.84 11.81
N PRO A 87 9.04 12.41 10.71
CA PRO A 87 9.75 11.65 9.69
C PRO A 87 11.01 10.95 10.26
N ILE A 88 11.12 9.63 10.09
CA ILE A 88 12.16 8.78 10.72
C ILE A 88 13.60 9.09 10.30
N PHE A 89 13.82 9.66 9.11
CA PHE A 89 15.17 9.92 8.57
C PHE A 89 15.47 11.39 8.34
N ARG A 90 14.74 12.29 9.01
CA ARG A 90 14.91 13.73 8.81
C ARG A 90 16.34 14.21 9.04
N ASP A 91 16.91 13.86 10.19
CA ASP A 91 18.22 14.35 10.62
C ASP A 91 19.39 13.67 9.88
N SER A 92 19.10 12.58 9.16
CA SER A 92 20.10 11.75 8.49
C SER A 92 20.90 12.53 7.45
N ARG A 93 20.36 13.64 6.97
CA ARG A 93 20.95 14.50 5.93
C ARG A 93 22.05 15.43 6.47
N HIS A 94 22.15 15.57 7.79
CA HIS A 94 23.11 16.47 8.45
C HIS A 94 24.29 15.73 9.08
N SER A 95 24.42 14.41 8.89
CA SER A 95 25.58 13.68 9.39
C SER A 95 26.83 14.10 8.63
N HIS A 96 27.75 14.77 9.33
CA HIS A 96 29.02 15.30 8.82
C HIS A 96 30.25 14.56 9.37
N GLU A 97 30.07 13.45 10.10
CA GLU A 97 31.14 12.87 10.93
C GLU A 97 32.35 12.32 10.14
N HIS A 98 32.24 12.08 8.82
CA HIS A 98 33.30 11.36 8.08
C HIS A 98 33.69 11.98 6.73
N ALA A 99 33.71 13.32 6.62
CA ALA A 99 34.10 14.02 5.40
C ALA A 99 35.55 13.76 4.90
N ASP A 100 36.38 13.00 5.63
CA ASP A 100 37.82 12.87 5.34
C ASP A 100 38.37 11.45 5.12
N ASP A 101 37.53 10.40 5.15
CA ASP A 101 38.02 9.04 4.85
C ASP A 101 37.96 8.71 3.34
N ARG A 102 38.84 9.37 2.58
CA ARG A 102 38.99 9.15 1.12
C ARG A 102 39.45 7.74 0.76
N HIS A 103 39.85 6.93 1.73
CA HIS A 103 40.31 5.55 1.52
C HIS A 103 39.28 4.49 1.94
N HIS A 104 38.12 4.91 2.47
CA HIS A 104 37.08 4.00 2.88
C HIS A 104 36.40 3.29 1.69
N ASP A 105 36.35 1.96 1.71
CA ASP A 105 35.61 1.18 0.71
C ASP A 105 34.10 1.13 1.04
N TRP A 106 33.40 2.24 0.80
CA TRP A 106 31.96 2.36 1.06
C TRP A 106 31.13 1.30 0.33
N VAL A 107 31.53 0.93 -0.87
CA VAL A 107 30.80 -0.05 -1.69
C VAL A 107 31.02 -1.47 -1.17
N GLY A 108 32.23 -1.79 -0.70
CA GLY A 108 32.55 -3.05 -0.03
C GLY A 108 31.75 -3.21 1.26
N GLU A 109 31.79 -2.22 2.15
CA GLU A 109 31.02 -2.27 3.41
C GLU A 109 29.50 -2.32 3.15
N TYR A 110 29.01 -1.56 2.16
CA TYR A 110 27.60 -1.65 1.74
C TYR A 110 27.21 -3.06 1.32
N HIS A 111 28.04 -3.71 0.50
CA HIS A 111 27.79 -5.07 0.03
C HIS A 111 27.77 -6.06 1.19
N GLU A 112 28.74 -6.00 2.10
CA GLU A 112 28.80 -6.88 3.28
C GLU A 112 27.56 -6.74 4.17
N ARG A 113 27.13 -5.50 4.43
CA ARG A 113 25.92 -5.22 5.23
C ARG A 113 24.64 -5.66 4.52
N LEU A 114 24.56 -5.50 3.20
CA LEU A 114 23.43 -5.97 2.40
C LEU A 114 23.34 -7.50 2.40
N CYS A 115 24.48 -8.20 2.29
CA CYS A 115 24.58 -9.65 2.44
C CYS A 115 24.17 -10.11 3.85
N ALA A 116 24.58 -9.39 4.89
CA ALA A 116 24.16 -9.68 6.26
C ALA A 116 22.64 -9.53 6.44
N SER A 117 22.06 -8.42 5.95
CA SER A 117 20.62 -8.19 5.95
C SER A 117 19.85 -9.30 5.22
N LEU A 118 20.33 -9.76 4.06
CA LEU A 118 19.73 -10.88 3.33
C LEU A 118 19.79 -12.20 4.11
N ARG A 119 20.91 -12.51 4.78
CA ARG A 119 21.02 -13.70 5.64
C ARG A 119 19.98 -13.66 6.77
N THR A 120 19.85 -12.53 7.46
CA THR A 120 18.83 -12.33 8.50
C THR A 120 17.42 -12.47 7.93
N ALA A 121 17.13 -11.81 6.80
CA ALA A 121 15.81 -11.86 6.16
C ALA A 121 15.41 -13.28 5.75
N THR A 122 16.38 -14.12 5.38
CA THR A 122 16.14 -15.46 4.84
C THR A 122 16.43 -16.59 5.82
N GLU A 123 16.74 -16.29 7.09
CA GLU A 123 17.15 -17.28 8.11
C GLU A 123 16.16 -18.46 8.21
N ASN A 124 14.87 -18.18 8.06
CA ASN A 124 13.78 -19.17 8.16
C ASN A 124 13.16 -19.53 6.79
N MET A 125 13.86 -19.25 5.67
CA MET A 125 13.40 -19.55 4.31
C MET A 125 14.31 -20.61 3.68
N ARG A 126 13.74 -21.73 3.24
CA ARG A 126 14.46 -22.80 2.54
C ARG A 126 14.53 -22.55 1.04
N ALA A 127 13.55 -21.86 0.48
CA ALA A 127 13.45 -21.53 -0.93
C ALA A 127 12.98 -20.07 -1.07
N PRO A 128 13.84 -19.08 -0.78
CA PRO A 128 13.48 -17.67 -0.88
C PRO A 128 13.34 -17.23 -2.34
N TRP A 129 12.37 -16.35 -2.60
CA TRP A 129 12.16 -15.73 -3.91
C TRP A 129 12.37 -14.23 -3.84
N LEU A 130 13.22 -13.69 -4.70
CA LEU A 130 13.46 -12.25 -4.84
C LEU A 130 12.59 -11.67 -5.94
N LEU A 131 11.76 -10.68 -5.61
CA LEU A 131 11.07 -9.88 -6.61
C LEU A 131 12.09 -9.01 -7.35
N GLN A 132 12.44 -9.44 -8.55
CA GLN A 132 13.46 -8.79 -9.36
C GLN A 132 12.80 -7.95 -10.45
N SER A 133 12.94 -6.64 -10.31
CA SER A 133 12.70 -5.67 -11.39
C SER A 133 14.01 -5.28 -12.07
N GLY A 134 13.95 -4.54 -13.17
CA GLY A 134 15.11 -3.86 -13.78
C GLY A 134 15.60 -2.66 -12.95
N GLY A 135 15.03 -2.43 -11.77
CA GLY A 135 15.38 -1.36 -10.86
C GLY A 135 16.72 -1.55 -10.15
N LYS A 136 17.24 -0.46 -9.59
CA LYS A 136 18.54 -0.43 -8.89
C LYS A 136 18.50 -1.25 -7.60
N ASP A 137 17.40 -1.15 -6.86
CA ASP A 137 17.24 -1.77 -5.55
C ASP A 137 17.21 -3.30 -5.66
N SER A 138 16.34 -3.82 -6.51
CA SER A 138 16.23 -5.25 -6.81
C SER A 138 17.49 -5.82 -7.46
N THR A 139 18.17 -5.05 -8.33
CA THR A 139 19.46 -5.49 -8.91
C THR A 139 20.56 -5.58 -7.86
N SER A 140 20.68 -4.57 -6.98
CA SER A 140 21.67 -4.60 -5.90
C SER A 140 21.39 -5.73 -4.91
N LEU A 141 20.12 -6.00 -4.61
CA LEU A 141 19.73 -7.19 -3.85
C LEU A 141 20.06 -8.50 -4.57
N ALA A 142 19.87 -8.58 -5.90
CA ALA A 142 20.24 -9.78 -6.64
C ALA A 142 21.75 -10.04 -6.56
N ILE A 143 22.59 -9.00 -6.66
CA ILE A 143 24.04 -9.13 -6.47
C ILE A 143 24.33 -9.72 -5.08
N ALA A 144 23.80 -9.11 -4.03
CA ALA A 144 24.02 -9.62 -2.66
C ALA A 144 23.42 -11.02 -2.43
N ALA A 145 22.30 -11.34 -3.07
CA ALA A 145 21.71 -12.68 -3.00
C ALA A 145 22.61 -13.73 -3.65
N SER A 146 23.29 -13.40 -4.76
CA SER A 146 24.22 -14.34 -5.40
C SER A 146 25.39 -14.77 -4.50
N ASP A 147 25.79 -13.91 -3.56
CA ASP A 147 26.88 -14.21 -2.63
C ASP A 147 26.36 -14.78 -1.28
N ALA A 148 25.23 -14.27 -0.78
CA ALA A 148 24.71 -14.63 0.54
C ALA A 148 23.73 -15.82 0.54
N ARG A 149 22.96 -15.97 -0.55
CA ARG A 149 21.87 -16.94 -0.73
C ARG A 149 21.70 -17.33 -2.22
N PRO A 150 22.71 -17.99 -2.82
CA PRO A 150 22.70 -18.33 -4.26
C PRO A 150 21.56 -19.28 -4.67
N ASP A 151 20.88 -19.91 -3.70
CA ASP A 151 19.67 -20.71 -3.87
C ASP A 151 18.39 -19.85 -4.11
N THR A 152 18.49 -18.53 -4.03
CA THR A 152 17.36 -17.61 -4.26
C THR A 152 16.90 -17.66 -5.72
N ALA A 153 15.59 -17.81 -5.92
CA ALA A 153 14.98 -17.66 -7.23
C ALA A 153 14.54 -16.20 -7.46
N CYS A 154 14.87 -15.62 -8.60
CA CYS A 154 14.42 -14.28 -8.99
C CYS A 154 13.16 -14.35 -9.85
N LEU A 155 12.18 -13.49 -9.57
CA LEU A 155 10.93 -13.42 -10.32
C LEU A 155 10.64 -12.00 -10.81
N THR A 156 10.40 -11.87 -12.12
CA THR A 156 9.99 -10.61 -12.76
C THR A 156 8.56 -10.70 -13.27
N TYR A 157 7.74 -9.71 -12.96
CA TYR A 157 6.37 -9.62 -13.46
C TYR A 157 6.30 -8.78 -14.73
N LEU A 158 5.69 -9.34 -15.79
CA LEU A 158 5.41 -8.61 -17.02
C LEU A 158 3.93 -8.21 -17.04
N GLY A 159 3.67 -6.99 -16.58
CA GLY A 159 2.33 -6.42 -16.43
C GLY A 159 1.57 -6.12 -17.73
N GLY A 160 2.28 -5.85 -18.81
CA GLY A 160 1.72 -5.42 -20.09
C GLY A 160 2.82 -4.89 -21.01
N GLN A 161 2.42 -4.14 -22.04
CA GLN A 161 3.33 -3.66 -23.09
C GLN A 161 4.08 -2.36 -22.74
N GLU A 162 3.68 -1.65 -21.68
CA GLU A 162 4.28 -0.35 -21.35
C GLU A 162 5.72 -0.46 -20.85
N GLU A 163 6.02 -1.51 -20.08
CA GLU A 163 7.30 -1.70 -19.38
C GLU A 163 7.63 -3.19 -19.42
N ASN A 164 8.74 -3.58 -20.06
CA ASN A 164 9.17 -4.96 -20.20
C ASN A 164 10.61 -5.18 -19.73
N GLU A 165 10.78 -5.39 -18.44
CA GLU A 165 12.08 -5.58 -17.79
C GLU A 165 12.54 -7.05 -17.76
N VAL A 166 11.85 -7.95 -18.46
CA VAL A 166 12.10 -9.39 -18.35
C VAL A 166 13.50 -9.76 -18.84
N ASP A 167 13.89 -9.29 -20.03
CA ASP A 167 15.16 -9.69 -20.62
C ASP A 167 16.35 -9.13 -19.83
N SER A 168 16.22 -7.91 -19.30
CA SER A 168 17.27 -7.31 -18.48
C SER A 168 17.38 -7.97 -17.11
N ALA A 169 16.27 -8.26 -16.44
CA ALA A 169 16.27 -8.99 -15.18
C ALA A 169 16.86 -10.40 -15.36
N ARG A 170 16.47 -11.09 -16.44
CA ARG A 170 17.03 -12.40 -16.81
C ARG A 170 18.53 -12.33 -17.04
N GLN A 171 19.02 -11.31 -17.76
CA GLN A 171 20.44 -11.10 -18.00
C GLN A 171 21.20 -10.93 -16.69
N VAL A 172 20.70 -10.07 -15.79
CA VAL A 172 21.30 -9.85 -14.47
C VAL A 172 21.37 -11.16 -13.69
N ALA A 173 20.27 -11.89 -13.57
CA ALA A 173 20.23 -13.14 -12.80
C ALA A 173 21.17 -14.20 -13.40
N THR A 174 21.18 -14.34 -14.73
CA THR A 174 22.06 -15.27 -15.46
C THR A 174 23.53 -14.98 -15.20
N GLN A 175 23.94 -13.70 -15.25
CA GLN A 175 25.32 -13.30 -14.97
C GLN A 175 25.73 -13.52 -13.52
N LEU A 176 24.76 -13.51 -12.60
CA LEU A 176 24.96 -13.78 -11.18
C LEU A 176 24.82 -15.26 -10.81
N GLY A 177 24.48 -16.14 -11.77
CA GLY A 177 24.24 -17.56 -11.51
C GLY A 177 22.95 -17.86 -10.73
N LEU A 178 22.01 -16.91 -10.68
CA LEU A 178 20.71 -17.07 -10.02
C LEU A 178 19.66 -17.64 -10.99
N ARG A 179 18.72 -18.43 -10.46
CA ARG A 179 17.54 -18.86 -11.22
C ARG A 179 16.66 -17.64 -11.49
N HIS A 180 16.16 -17.50 -12.71
CA HIS A 180 15.22 -16.45 -13.09
C HIS A 180 13.94 -17.02 -13.67
N GLU A 181 12.83 -16.45 -13.25
CA GLU A 181 11.50 -16.69 -13.79
C GLU A 181 10.82 -15.39 -14.17
N ALA A 182 9.94 -15.48 -15.16
CA ALA A 182 9.11 -14.37 -15.59
C ALA A 182 7.64 -14.80 -15.52
N LEU A 183 6.83 -14.04 -14.79
CA LEU A 183 5.39 -14.22 -14.74
C LEU A 183 4.74 -13.19 -15.65
N VAL A 184 4.18 -13.65 -16.76
CA VAL A 184 3.39 -12.79 -17.66
C VAL A 184 2.00 -12.60 -17.07
N CYS A 185 1.56 -11.35 -17.01
CA CYS A 185 0.25 -10.95 -16.53
C CYS A 185 -0.84 -11.65 -17.35
N ASP A 186 -1.60 -12.50 -16.67
CA ASP A 186 -2.91 -12.95 -17.09
C ASP A 186 -3.92 -12.27 -16.17
N VAL A 187 -4.67 -11.33 -16.73
CA VAL A 187 -5.62 -10.49 -16.00
C VAL A 187 -6.67 -11.34 -15.28
N ASP A 188 -7.15 -12.39 -15.93
CA ASP A 188 -8.22 -13.21 -15.40
C ASP A 188 -7.68 -14.02 -14.21
N ARG A 189 -6.54 -14.69 -14.41
CA ARG A 189 -5.83 -15.44 -13.36
C ARG A 189 -5.48 -14.56 -12.16
N ALA A 190 -4.88 -13.40 -12.40
CA ALA A 190 -4.42 -12.50 -11.34
C ALA A 190 -5.59 -11.97 -10.51
N TYR A 191 -6.70 -11.60 -11.17
CA TYR A 191 -7.90 -11.15 -10.47
C TYR A 191 -8.57 -12.28 -9.69
N ASP A 192 -8.70 -13.48 -10.26
CA ASP A 192 -9.28 -14.63 -9.56
C ASP A 192 -8.43 -15.05 -8.35
N ARG A 193 -7.10 -15.00 -8.47
CA ARG A 193 -6.19 -15.22 -7.34
C ARG A 193 -6.40 -14.18 -6.25
N TYR A 194 -6.55 -12.90 -6.60
CA TYR A 194 -6.88 -11.85 -5.64
C TYR A 194 -8.22 -12.14 -4.92
N LEU A 195 -9.29 -12.48 -5.66
CA LEU A 195 -10.59 -12.81 -5.08
C LEU A 195 -10.51 -14.02 -4.12
N ALA A 196 -9.67 -15.01 -4.43
CA ALA A 196 -9.41 -16.15 -3.53
C ALA A 196 -8.60 -15.79 -2.27
N LEU A 197 -7.93 -14.64 -2.25
CA LEU A 197 -7.25 -14.10 -1.06
C LEU A 197 -8.15 -13.22 -0.20
N VAL A 198 -9.16 -12.56 -0.78
CA VAL A 198 -10.05 -11.61 -0.07
C VAL A 198 -10.53 -12.12 1.30
N PRO A 199 -11.00 -13.38 1.45
CA PRO A 199 -11.45 -13.88 2.76
C PRO A 199 -10.38 -13.90 3.85
N ARG A 200 -9.11 -13.98 3.47
CA ARG A 200 -7.95 -14.06 4.37
C ARG A 200 -7.21 -12.73 4.49
N MET A 201 -7.47 -11.78 3.60
CA MET A 201 -6.89 -10.44 3.63
C MET A 201 -7.64 -9.55 4.64
N LYS A 202 -7.12 -9.47 5.87
CA LYS A 202 -7.76 -8.73 6.96
C LYS A 202 -7.64 -7.21 6.85
N LEU A 203 -6.65 -6.71 6.12
CA LEU A 203 -6.44 -5.28 5.85
C LEU A 203 -6.45 -5.06 4.33
N LEU A 204 -6.75 -3.83 3.93
CA LEU A 204 -6.92 -3.46 2.53
C LEU A 204 -5.97 -2.33 2.14
N THR A 205 -5.36 -2.49 0.97
CA THR A 205 -4.74 -1.42 0.18
C THR A 205 -5.33 -1.49 -1.22
N ALA A 206 -5.29 -0.41 -1.98
CA ALA A 206 -5.67 -0.36 -3.38
C ALA A 206 -4.51 0.17 -4.24
N ASP A 207 -3.27 -0.08 -3.83
CA ASP A 207 -2.07 0.18 -4.62
C ASP A 207 -2.17 -0.52 -5.99
N PHE A 208 -1.73 0.18 -7.05
CA PHE A 208 -1.85 -0.28 -8.44
C PHE A 208 -1.01 -1.51 -8.79
N ALA A 209 -0.15 -1.98 -7.89
CA ALA A 209 0.56 -3.24 -8.02
C ALA A 209 -0.01 -4.36 -7.14
N LEU A 210 -1.12 -4.14 -6.41
CA LEU A 210 -1.72 -5.17 -5.56
C LEU A 210 -2.09 -6.44 -6.34
N LEU A 211 -2.80 -6.33 -7.47
CA LEU A 211 -3.18 -7.50 -8.26
C LEU A 211 -1.96 -8.24 -8.83
N SER A 212 -0.95 -7.50 -9.27
CA SER A 212 0.34 -8.07 -9.68
C SER A 212 1.00 -8.84 -8.52
N TYR A 213 0.97 -8.28 -7.31
CA TYR A 213 1.55 -8.90 -6.11
C TYR A 213 0.78 -10.15 -5.69
N ALA A 214 -0.55 -10.12 -5.73
CA ALA A 214 -1.39 -11.27 -5.44
C ALA A 214 -1.09 -12.43 -6.41
N ASP A 215 -0.91 -12.14 -7.70
CA ASP A 215 -0.54 -13.13 -8.71
C ASP A 215 0.87 -13.69 -8.47
N LEU A 216 1.86 -12.81 -8.25
CA LEU A 216 3.25 -13.18 -7.95
C LEU A 216 3.36 -14.04 -6.69
N ALA A 217 2.79 -13.59 -5.58
CA ALA A 217 2.90 -14.30 -4.30
C ALA A 217 2.21 -15.66 -4.36
N THR A 218 1.08 -15.76 -5.07
CA THR A 218 0.41 -17.05 -5.31
C THR A 218 1.28 -17.97 -6.18
N GLU A 219 1.92 -17.45 -7.22
CA GLU A 219 2.83 -18.22 -8.06
C GLU A 219 4.02 -18.77 -7.27
N ILE A 220 4.67 -17.90 -6.49
CA ILE A 220 5.79 -18.26 -5.60
C ILE A 220 5.38 -19.41 -4.67
N SER A 221 4.23 -19.29 -4.01
CA SER A 221 3.70 -20.32 -3.12
C SER A 221 3.46 -21.64 -3.86
N ARG A 222 2.88 -21.60 -5.07
CA ARG A 222 2.62 -22.80 -5.89
C ARG A 222 3.89 -23.48 -6.41
N CYS A 223 4.94 -22.70 -6.67
CA CYS A 223 6.25 -23.20 -7.09
C CYS A 223 7.12 -23.67 -5.91
N GLY A 224 6.57 -23.75 -4.69
CA GLY A 224 7.26 -24.24 -3.50
C GLY A 224 8.16 -23.22 -2.82
N GLY A 225 8.07 -21.94 -3.19
CA GLY A 225 8.71 -20.85 -2.45
C GLY A 225 8.11 -20.69 -1.06
N ASP A 226 8.95 -20.47 -0.07
CA ASP A 226 8.55 -20.30 1.33
C ASP A 226 8.86 -18.91 1.90
N GLY A 227 9.25 -17.97 1.05
CA GLY A 227 9.33 -16.56 1.41
C GLY A 227 9.61 -15.64 0.24
N ILE A 228 9.27 -14.37 0.42
CA ILE A 228 9.44 -13.29 -0.56
C ILE A 228 10.43 -12.26 -0.03
N LEU A 229 11.42 -11.91 -0.86
CA LEU A 229 12.31 -10.78 -0.67
C LEU A 229 11.89 -9.65 -1.61
N ASP A 230 11.68 -8.47 -1.05
CA ASP A 230 11.22 -7.29 -1.80
C ASP A 230 12.19 -6.11 -1.59
N GLY A 231 12.53 -5.43 -2.69
CA GLY A 231 13.47 -4.31 -2.71
C GLY A 231 12.92 -2.96 -2.27
N MET A 232 11.69 -2.91 -1.74
CA MET A 232 11.11 -1.67 -1.21
C MET A 232 11.76 -1.22 0.11
N GLY A 233 11.62 0.08 0.43
CA GLY A 233 12.07 0.69 1.69
C GLY A 233 13.27 1.62 1.56
N SER A 234 14.11 1.42 0.55
CA SER A 234 15.36 2.18 0.41
C SER A 234 15.16 3.65 0.01
N ASP A 235 14.07 3.97 -0.70
CA ASP A 235 13.79 5.32 -1.22
C ASP A 235 13.65 6.38 -0.10
N VAL A 236 13.22 5.99 1.11
CA VAL A 236 12.93 6.94 2.20
C VAL A 236 14.20 7.62 2.74
N TYR A 237 15.33 6.92 2.72
CA TYR A 237 16.61 7.40 3.28
C TYR A 237 17.75 7.50 2.26
N LEU A 238 17.62 6.90 1.07
CA LEU A 238 18.55 7.11 -0.07
C LEU A 238 18.14 8.28 -0.98
N GLY A 239 17.02 8.93 -0.68
CA GLY A 239 16.59 10.17 -1.31
C GLY A 239 15.91 9.98 -2.67
N VAL A 240 15.03 10.92 -3.00
CA VAL A 240 14.32 10.98 -4.28
C VAL A 240 14.50 12.35 -4.90
N PRO A 241 15.11 12.43 -6.10
CA PRO A 241 15.45 13.70 -6.70
C PRO A 241 14.17 14.42 -7.14
N ALA A 242 14.15 15.73 -6.92
CA ALA A 242 13.09 16.60 -7.39
C ALA A 242 13.33 16.96 -8.86
N ASN A 243 12.77 16.16 -9.77
CA ASN A 243 12.81 16.51 -11.19
C ASN A 243 11.87 17.68 -11.53
N TRP A 244 12.13 18.36 -12.65
CA TRP A 244 11.34 19.53 -13.08
C TRP A 244 9.87 19.17 -13.34
N ALA A 245 9.59 17.95 -13.82
CA ALA A 245 8.22 17.51 -14.09
C ALA A 245 7.39 17.43 -12.79
N LYS A 246 7.96 16.88 -11.72
CA LYS A 246 7.33 16.86 -10.38
C LYS A 246 7.13 18.27 -9.83
N ARG A 247 8.09 19.18 -10.06
CA ARG A 247 7.96 20.60 -9.69
C ARG A 247 6.77 21.24 -10.42
N ALA A 248 6.71 21.10 -11.74
CA ALA A 248 5.63 21.65 -12.55
C ALA A 248 4.26 21.08 -12.17
N LEU A 249 4.15 19.75 -12.04
CA LEU A 249 2.90 19.10 -11.63
C LEU A 249 2.42 19.55 -10.25
N ARG A 250 3.34 19.79 -9.32
CA ARG A 250 2.99 20.31 -8.00
C ARG A 250 2.55 21.77 -8.06
N MET A 251 3.19 22.61 -8.87
CA MET A 251 2.75 24.00 -9.07
C MET A 251 1.36 24.08 -9.71
N LEU A 252 1.02 23.12 -10.57
CA LEU A 252 -0.29 23.01 -11.18
C LEU A 252 -1.37 22.50 -10.22
N ALA A 253 -1.00 21.78 -9.16
CA ALA A 253 -1.94 21.28 -8.16
C ALA A 253 -2.47 22.43 -7.30
N MET A 254 -3.56 23.04 -7.75
CA MET A 254 -4.11 24.28 -7.18
C MET A 254 -5.42 24.06 -6.41
N SER A 255 -5.88 22.81 -6.26
CA SER A 255 -7.18 22.50 -5.65
C SER A 255 -8.36 23.26 -6.28
N VAL A 256 -8.29 23.49 -7.60
CA VAL A 256 -9.35 24.18 -8.34
C VAL A 256 -10.52 23.25 -8.53
N HIS A 257 -11.73 23.68 -8.17
CA HIS A 257 -12.95 22.95 -8.47
C HIS A 257 -13.29 23.15 -9.94
N LEU A 258 -13.25 22.07 -10.72
CA LEU A 258 -13.60 22.08 -12.13
C LEU A 258 -15.02 21.49 -12.31
N PRO A 259 -15.86 22.07 -13.17
CA PRO A 259 -17.19 21.53 -13.44
C PRO A 259 -17.15 20.08 -13.95
N ASP A 260 -18.12 19.27 -13.53
CA ASP A 260 -18.20 17.84 -13.87
C ASP A 260 -18.24 17.58 -15.38
N PHE A 261 -18.89 18.46 -16.16
CA PHE A 261 -18.98 18.31 -17.61
C PHE A 261 -17.61 18.27 -18.31
N LEU A 262 -16.56 18.86 -17.72
CA LEU A 262 -15.21 18.79 -18.27
C LEU A 262 -14.64 17.39 -18.17
N HIS A 263 -14.95 16.68 -17.07
CA HIS A 263 -14.53 15.30 -16.88
C HIS A 263 -15.30 14.35 -17.77
N GLU A 264 -16.54 14.67 -18.10
CA GLU A 264 -17.45 13.87 -18.93
C GLU A 264 -17.22 14.07 -20.44
N ALA A 265 -16.46 15.10 -20.83
CA ALA A 265 -16.22 15.40 -22.24
C ALA A 265 -15.49 14.26 -22.98
N GLU A 266 -16.03 13.84 -24.12
CA GLU A 266 -15.51 12.72 -24.94
C GLU A 266 -14.04 12.90 -25.35
N TRP A 267 -13.64 14.14 -25.67
CA TRP A 267 -12.25 14.45 -26.04
C TRP A 267 -11.27 14.27 -24.88
N LEU A 268 -11.73 14.39 -23.64
CA LEU A 268 -10.92 14.10 -22.46
C LEU A 268 -10.79 12.59 -22.26
N GLY A 269 -11.87 11.86 -22.53
CA GLY A 269 -11.94 10.41 -22.49
C GLY A 269 -10.94 9.71 -23.40
N SER A 270 -10.52 10.32 -24.51
CA SER A 270 -9.52 9.71 -25.41
C SER A 270 -8.05 10.07 -25.09
N ASN A 271 -7.79 11.02 -24.19
CA ASN A 271 -6.43 11.52 -23.93
C ASN A 271 -6.03 11.40 -22.45
N PHE A 272 -5.30 10.33 -22.13
CA PHE A 272 -4.76 10.08 -20.79
C PHE A 272 -3.97 11.28 -20.21
N LYS A 273 -3.08 11.90 -21.00
CA LYS A 273 -2.21 12.98 -20.50
C LYS A 273 -3.03 14.21 -20.10
N LEU A 274 -4.06 14.52 -20.87
CA LEU A 274 -4.94 15.65 -20.63
C LEU A 274 -5.85 15.41 -19.43
N ALA A 275 -6.45 14.23 -19.32
CA ALA A 275 -7.21 13.81 -18.14
C ALA A 275 -6.37 13.87 -16.87
N TYR A 276 -5.13 13.37 -16.94
CA TYR A 276 -4.19 13.42 -15.83
C TYR A 276 -3.77 14.85 -15.44
N LEU A 277 -3.59 15.73 -16.42
CA LEU A 277 -3.27 17.15 -16.19
C LEU A 277 -4.44 17.89 -15.54
N ILE A 278 -5.66 17.72 -16.05
CA ILE A 278 -6.89 18.34 -15.50
C ILE A 278 -7.16 17.83 -14.09
N SER A 279 -6.97 16.53 -13.85
CA SER A 279 -7.06 15.94 -12.52
C SER A 279 -6.01 16.53 -11.58
N THR A 280 -4.78 16.78 -12.07
CA THR A 280 -3.73 17.43 -11.28
C THR A 280 -4.17 18.81 -10.78
N LEU A 281 -4.88 19.62 -11.59
CA LEU A 281 -5.36 20.95 -11.18
C LEU A 281 -6.28 20.93 -9.96
N GLN A 282 -7.04 19.85 -9.79
CA GLN A 282 -7.98 19.64 -8.68
C GLN A 282 -7.33 19.09 -7.41
N MET A 283 -6.07 18.65 -7.48
CA MET A 283 -5.41 18.00 -6.35
C MET A 283 -4.88 19.01 -5.34
N ASN A 284 -4.80 18.57 -4.08
CA ASN A 284 -3.96 19.23 -3.10
C ASN A 284 -2.47 19.04 -3.48
N PRO A 285 -1.61 20.07 -3.37
CA PRO A 285 -0.19 19.97 -3.65
C PRO A 285 0.53 18.82 -2.93
N PHE A 286 0.14 18.51 -1.68
CA PHE A 286 0.70 17.42 -0.90
C PHE A 286 0.25 16.07 -1.45
N GLU A 287 -1.05 15.94 -1.68
CA GLU A 287 -1.64 14.73 -2.23
C GLU A 287 -1.08 14.40 -3.62
N ARG A 288 -0.64 15.40 -4.39
CA ARG A 288 -0.04 15.18 -5.72
C ARG A 288 1.25 14.36 -5.67
N GLY A 289 1.92 14.32 -4.53
CA GLY A 289 3.08 13.48 -4.31
C GLY A 289 2.76 11.98 -4.29
N PHE A 290 1.51 11.60 -4.04
CA PHE A 290 1.07 10.21 -4.07
C PHE A 290 0.90 9.69 -5.51
N PRO A 291 1.22 8.40 -5.76
CA PRO A 291 1.15 7.82 -7.10
C PRO A 291 -0.30 7.52 -7.55
N GLY A 292 -0.48 7.36 -8.86
CA GLY A 292 -1.74 6.87 -9.45
C GLY A 292 -2.71 7.95 -9.93
N SER A 293 -3.75 7.51 -10.64
CA SER A 293 -4.94 8.33 -10.90
C SER A 293 -6.00 7.96 -9.87
N ARG A 294 -6.71 8.95 -9.35
CA ARG A 294 -7.65 8.80 -8.25
C ARG A 294 -9.00 9.42 -8.57
N PHE A 295 -10.01 9.01 -7.81
CA PHE A 295 -11.28 9.73 -7.81
C PHE A 295 -11.07 11.16 -7.30
N THR A 296 -11.74 12.12 -7.93
CA THR A 296 -11.85 13.50 -7.41
C THR A 296 -12.70 13.51 -6.15
N ASP A 297 -12.69 14.62 -5.41
CA ASP A 297 -13.53 14.73 -4.20
C ASP A 297 -15.01 14.60 -4.54
N ALA A 298 -15.46 15.27 -5.60
CA ALA A 298 -16.84 15.19 -6.08
C ALA A 298 -17.23 13.77 -6.49
N GLU A 299 -16.32 13.02 -7.14
CA GLU A 299 -16.58 11.62 -7.47
C GLU A 299 -16.67 10.75 -6.21
N VAL A 300 -15.80 10.97 -5.22
CA VAL A 300 -15.86 10.24 -3.94
C VAL A 300 -17.18 10.53 -3.23
N ASP A 301 -17.56 11.80 -3.10
CA ASP A 301 -18.82 12.18 -2.47
C ASP A 301 -20.02 11.59 -3.22
N ALA A 302 -19.96 11.55 -4.56
CA ALA A 302 -20.98 10.90 -5.38
C ALA A 302 -21.02 9.38 -5.16
N LEU A 303 -19.88 8.70 -5.02
CA LEU A 303 -19.81 7.26 -4.72
C LEU A 303 -20.47 6.92 -3.38
N PHE A 304 -20.29 7.77 -2.36
CA PHE A 304 -20.91 7.62 -1.05
C PHE A 304 -22.34 8.18 -0.96
N GLY A 305 -22.76 9.00 -1.93
CA GLY A 305 -24.04 9.72 -1.88
C GLY A 305 -24.08 10.81 -0.80
N ARG A 306 -22.93 11.22 -0.25
CA ARG A 306 -22.79 12.22 0.82
C ARG A 306 -21.38 12.80 0.85
N GLU A 307 -21.24 13.99 1.45
CA GLU A 307 -19.94 14.65 1.63
C GLU A 307 -19.06 13.88 2.64
N ILE A 308 -17.96 13.29 2.15
CA ILE A 308 -16.98 12.56 2.97
C ILE A 308 -15.53 12.86 2.57
N ALA A 309 -15.28 13.29 1.34
CA ALA A 309 -13.94 13.60 0.84
C ALA A 309 -13.22 14.66 1.71
N GLY A 310 -13.96 15.62 2.25
CA GLY A 310 -13.45 16.60 3.21
C GLY A 310 -12.82 15.96 4.45
N ARG A 311 -13.47 14.93 5.04
CA ARG A 311 -12.96 14.20 6.21
C ARG A 311 -11.68 13.42 5.90
N SER A 312 -11.60 12.84 4.71
CA SER A 312 -10.37 12.21 4.22
C SER A 312 -9.22 13.23 4.13
N LYS A 313 -9.49 14.42 3.55
CA LYS A 313 -8.48 15.50 3.47
C LYS A 313 -8.04 16.00 4.84
N GLU A 314 -8.97 16.12 5.80
CA GLU A 314 -8.66 16.57 7.15
C GLU A 314 -7.61 15.68 7.83
N ARG A 315 -7.50 14.39 7.48
CA ARG A 315 -6.46 13.49 8.01
C ARG A 315 -5.05 13.94 7.65
N LEU A 316 -4.87 14.64 6.52
CA LEU A 316 -3.58 15.19 6.13
C LEU A 316 -3.08 16.29 7.06
N SER A 317 -3.96 16.93 7.83
CA SER A 317 -3.58 17.97 8.80
C SER A 317 -2.49 17.50 9.76
N ARG A 318 -2.46 16.20 10.07
CA ARG A 318 -1.46 15.58 10.96
C ARG A 318 -0.04 15.62 10.42
N PHE A 319 0.11 15.69 9.10
CA PHE A 319 1.41 15.74 8.43
C PHE A 319 1.85 17.17 8.10
N ILE A 320 0.93 18.16 8.18
CA ILE A 320 1.23 19.56 7.85
C ILE A 320 2.43 20.10 8.65
N PRO A 321 2.56 19.85 9.97
CA PRO A 321 3.73 20.32 10.72
C PRO A 321 5.05 19.81 10.14
N ALA A 322 5.14 18.53 9.75
CA ALA A 322 6.33 17.97 9.14
C ALA A 322 6.64 18.63 7.78
N PHE A 323 5.63 18.84 6.93
CA PHE A 323 5.79 19.53 5.65
C PHE A 323 6.21 21.00 5.79
N ALA A 324 5.68 21.69 6.79
CA ALA A 324 5.98 23.09 7.07
C ALA A 324 7.43 23.28 7.54
N GLN A 325 7.98 22.28 8.22
CA GLN A 325 9.36 22.31 8.69
C GLN A 325 10.37 21.81 7.63
N ALA A 326 9.90 21.34 6.47
CA ALA A 326 10.76 20.87 5.40
C ALA A 326 11.43 22.06 4.67
N SER A 327 12.76 22.00 4.57
CA SER A 327 13.61 23.05 4.00
C SER A 327 13.49 23.20 2.49
N ASN A 328 13.12 22.13 1.78
CA ASN A 328 13.04 22.10 0.32
C ASN A 328 12.10 21.01 -0.20
N LEU A 329 11.89 20.99 -1.52
CA LEU A 329 11.02 20.02 -2.19
C LEU A 329 11.48 18.56 -2.02
N GLU A 330 12.78 18.29 -1.96
CA GLU A 330 13.28 16.91 -1.82
C GLU A 330 13.00 16.36 -0.42
N GLU A 331 13.05 17.20 0.60
CA GLU A 331 12.60 16.85 1.95
C GLU A 331 11.10 16.58 1.98
N GLN A 332 10.28 17.42 1.31
CA GLN A 332 8.84 17.18 1.22
C GLN A 332 8.50 15.90 0.43
N LEU A 333 9.24 15.57 -0.62
CA LEU A 333 9.10 14.28 -1.32
C LEU A 333 9.50 13.10 -0.42
N SER A 334 10.54 13.26 0.41
CA SER A 334 10.93 12.26 1.42
C SER A 334 9.82 12.01 2.42
N ILE A 335 9.21 13.08 2.96
CA ILE A 335 8.09 12.99 3.90
C ILE A 335 6.90 12.30 3.25
N THR A 336 6.60 12.65 1.99
CA THR A 336 5.54 11.99 1.22
C THR A 336 5.79 10.49 1.12
N LEU A 337 7.01 10.10 0.75
CA LEU A 337 7.41 8.70 0.63
C LEU A 337 7.35 7.97 1.96
N ASP A 338 7.76 8.62 3.05
CA ASP A 338 7.69 8.08 4.40
C ASP A 338 6.24 7.74 4.79
N ILE A 339 5.32 8.69 4.61
CA ILE A 339 3.89 8.51 4.87
C ILE A 339 3.31 7.34 4.08
N MET A 340 3.63 7.23 2.78
CA MET A 340 3.08 6.18 1.92
C MET A 340 3.86 4.86 1.94
N SER A 341 5.08 4.82 2.51
CA SER A 341 6.01 3.70 2.32
C SER A 341 5.38 2.39 2.79
N CYS A 342 4.90 2.34 4.04
CA CYS A 342 4.26 1.15 4.58
C CYS A 342 2.81 1.02 4.12
N ALA A 343 2.01 2.09 4.26
CA ALA A 343 0.57 2.04 4.02
C ALA A 343 0.18 1.86 2.52
N GLY A 344 0.98 2.37 1.59
CA GLY A 344 0.77 2.21 0.16
C GLY A 344 1.78 1.26 -0.49
N GLY A 345 3.07 1.54 -0.33
CA GLY A 345 4.15 0.80 -0.97
C GLY A 345 4.21 -0.67 -0.56
N MET A 346 4.44 -0.93 0.73
CA MET A 346 4.67 -2.28 1.26
C MET A 346 3.39 -3.03 1.59
N ALA A 347 2.29 -2.33 1.88
CA ALA A 347 1.00 -2.91 2.28
C ALA A 347 0.52 -4.02 1.35
N LYS A 348 0.69 -3.86 0.02
CA LYS A 348 0.30 -4.91 -0.94
C LYS A 348 1.03 -6.22 -0.69
N GLY A 349 2.32 -6.16 -0.37
CA GLY A 349 3.11 -7.34 -0.06
C GLY A 349 2.74 -7.89 1.30
N LEU A 350 2.68 -7.04 2.32
CA LEU A 350 2.32 -7.43 3.67
C LEU A 350 0.95 -8.13 3.74
N TYR A 351 -0.08 -7.57 3.11
CA TYR A 351 -1.44 -8.09 3.24
C TYR A 351 -1.67 -9.35 2.38
N THR A 352 -1.12 -9.42 1.17
CA THR A 352 -1.24 -10.62 0.32
C THR A 352 -0.43 -11.78 0.89
N SER A 353 0.79 -11.52 1.35
CA SER A 353 1.68 -12.52 1.92
C SER A 353 1.11 -13.07 3.24
N ALA A 354 0.56 -12.22 4.11
CA ALA A 354 -0.16 -12.64 5.31
C ALA A 354 -1.38 -13.54 4.98
N ALA A 355 -2.18 -13.17 3.96
CA ALA A 355 -3.32 -13.98 3.52
C ALA A 355 -2.91 -15.35 2.96
N LEU A 356 -1.71 -15.47 2.40
CA LEU A 356 -1.10 -16.71 1.91
C LEU A 356 -0.32 -17.48 2.98
N SER A 357 -0.15 -16.93 4.18
CA SER A 357 0.81 -17.45 5.17
C SER A 357 2.22 -17.63 4.60
N LEU A 358 2.61 -16.72 3.70
CA LEU A 358 3.91 -16.68 3.06
C LEU A 358 4.67 -15.48 3.64
N PRO A 359 5.84 -15.64 4.29
CA PRO A 359 6.55 -14.49 4.86
C PRO A 359 7.14 -13.60 3.76
N VAL A 360 6.90 -12.29 3.86
CA VAL A 360 7.61 -11.27 3.09
C VAL A 360 8.65 -10.55 3.96
N ARG A 361 9.78 -10.21 3.36
CA ARG A 361 10.88 -9.49 4.00
C ARG A 361 11.41 -8.39 3.10
N TYR A 362 11.84 -7.30 3.73
CA TYR A 362 12.35 -6.10 3.08
C TYR A 362 13.78 -5.87 3.58
N PRO A 363 14.82 -6.43 2.93
CA PRO A 363 16.20 -6.32 3.42
C PRO A 363 16.67 -4.87 3.63
N TYR A 364 16.15 -3.92 2.85
CA TYR A 364 16.44 -2.49 3.04
C TYR A 364 15.84 -1.89 4.33
N CYS A 365 14.88 -2.55 4.97
CA CYS A 365 14.34 -2.12 6.25
C CYS A 365 15.13 -2.65 7.45
N ASP A 366 16.07 -3.60 7.24
CA ASP A 366 16.95 -4.14 8.27
C ASP A 366 17.69 -3.02 8.99
N GLN A 367 17.56 -3.00 10.32
CA GLN A 367 17.99 -1.87 11.14
C GLN A 367 19.51 -1.59 11.03
N PRO A 368 20.41 -2.58 11.20
CA PRO A 368 21.84 -2.37 11.02
C PRO A 368 22.24 -1.78 9.66
N LEU A 369 21.68 -2.30 8.56
CA LEU A 369 21.97 -1.79 7.21
C LEU A 369 21.45 -0.36 7.05
N ARG A 370 20.18 -0.14 7.40
CA ARG A 370 19.48 1.12 7.20
C ARG A 370 20.06 2.24 8.04
N ASP A 371 20.33 1.99 9.32
CA ASP A 371 20.87 3.01 10.22
C ASP A 371 22.29 3.39 9.78
N TRP A 372 23.10 2.43 9.31
CA TRP A 372 24.39 2.75 8.68
C TRP A 372 24.23 3.59 7.41
N LEU A 373 23.33 3.21 6.50
CA LEU A 373 23.05 3.98 5.28
C LEU A 373 22.57 5.40 5.59
N ALA A 374 21.65 5.55 6.56
CA ALA A 374 21.07 6.84 6.90
C ALA A 374 22.08 7.75 7.60
N TRP A 375 22.80 7.23 8.60
CA TRP A 375 23.53 8.05 9.57
C TRP A 375 25.05 8.06 9.36
N LYS A 376 25.61 7.07 8.67
CA LYS A 376 27.07 6.93 8.50
C LYS A 376 27.54 7.16 7.07
N VAL A 377 26.73 6.82 6.06
CA VAL A 377 27.09 7.04 4.67
C VAL A 377 27.00 8.54 4.30
N PRO A 378 28.06 9.11 3.69
CA PRO A 378 28.06 10.49 3.23
C PRO A 378 26.83 10.84 2.38
N PRO A 379 26.19 12.01 2.59
CA PRO A 379 24.99 12.41 1.85
C PRO A 379 25.14 12.34 0.32
N GLU A 380 26.31 12.68 -0.22
CA GLU A 380 26.63 12.65 -1.66
C GLU A 380 26.66 11.23 -2.25
N LEU A 381 26.99 10.22 -1.44
CA LEU A 381 26.92 8.81 -1.84
C LEU A 381 25.49 8.26 -1.75
N ARG A 382 24.58 8.94 -1.04
CA ARG A 382 23.15 8.63 -1.13
C ARG A 382 22.51 9.34 -2.29
N MET A 383 22.75 10.63 -2.44
CA MET A 383 22.13 11.46 -3.48
C MET A 383 23.07 12.59 -3.93
N ASP A 384 23.42 12.60 -5.22
CA ASP A 384 24.06 13.74 -5.87
C ASP A 384 22.96 14.73 -6.30
N THR A 385 22.71 15.72 -5.45
CA THR A 385 21.71 16.78 -5.66
C THR A 385 22.06 17.68 -6.84
N ARG A 386 23.35 17.84 -7.17
CA ARG A 386 23.79 18.69 -8.29
C ARG A 386 23.45 18.06 -9.63
N LYS A 387 23.64 16.74 -9.76
CA LYS A 387 23.29 15.97 -10.96
C LYS A 387 21.87 15.42 -10.95
N GLY A 388 21.15 15.55 -9.82
CA GLY A 388 19.82 14.96 -9.64
C GLY A 388 19.83 13.43 -9.66
N ILE A 389 20.92 12.82 -9.20
CA ILE A 389 21.11 11.37 -9.21
C ILE A 389 20.92 10.83 -7.79
N SER A 390 19.90 10.02 -7.56
CA SER A 390 19.79 9.24 -6.32
C SER A 390 20.50 7.90 -6.39
N LYS A 391 20.74 7.33 -5.21
CA LYS A 391 21.28 5.99 -4.98
C LYS A 391 22.67 5.83 -5.58
N VAL A 392 23.56 6.80 -5.35
CA VAL A 392 24.91 6.82 -5.94
C VAL A 392 25.69 5.57 -5.52
N LEU A 393 25.74 5.27 -4.22
CA LEU A 393 26.40 4.09 -3.65
C LEU A 393 25.84 2.78 -4.23
N VAL A 394 24.52 2.69 -4.39
CA VAL A 394 23.86 1.51 -4.99
C VAL A 394 24.24 1.36 -6.47
N ARG A 395 24.37 2.48 -7.20
CA ARG A 395 24.82 2.46 -8.61
C ARG A 395 26.27 2.05 -8.72
N GLU A 396 27.13 2.50 -7.82
CA GLU A 396 28.54 2.09 -7.77
C GLU A 396 28.68 0.61 -7.42
N HIS A 397 27.88 0.11 -6.47
CA HIS A 397 27.77 -1.31 -6.14
C HIS A 397 27.41 -2.15 -7.36
N ILE A 398 26.39 -1.74 -8.12
CA ILE A 398 26.02 -2.38 -9.38
C ILE A 398 27.16 -2.27 -10.41
N GLY A 399 27.79 -1.10 -10.52
CA GLY A 399 28.86 -0.82 -11.46
C GLY A 399 30.12 -1.69 -11.27
N ARG A 400 30.38 -2.17 -10.03
CA ARG A 400 31.46 -3.15 -9.78
C ARG A 400 31.21 -4.49 -10.46
N ARG A 401 29.96 -4.86 -10.71
CA ARG A 401 29.58 -6.15 -11.28
C ARG A 401 29.16 -6.07 -12.75
N PHE A 402 28.58 -4.94 -13.16
CA PHE A 402 28.04 -4.72 -14.49
C PHE A 402 28.61 -3.45 -15.11
N ALA A 403 29.32 -3.57 -16.23
CA ALA A 403 29.90 -2.43 -16.94
C ALA A 403 28.81 -1.49 -17.53
N SER A 404 27.69 -2.06 -17.97
CA SER A 404 26.51 -1.31 -18.42
C SER A 404 25.24 -2.11 -18.18
N LEU A 405 24.20 -1.44 -17.65
CA LEU A 405 22.85 -1.98 -17.59
C LEU A 405 21.92 -1.05 -18.37
N PRO A 406 21.25 -1.52 -19.45
CA PRO A 406 20.38 -0.69 -20.29
C PRO A 406 19.25 0.02 -19.52
N TYR A 407 18.76 -0.60 -18.44
CA TYR A 407 17.61 -0.14 -17.66
C TYR A 407 17.86 1.04 -16.72
N VAL A 408 19.09 1.56 -16.67
CA VAL A 408 19.38 2.80 -15.94
C VAL A 408 18.69 4.02 -16.57
N GLN A 409 18.17 3.92 -17.81
CA GLN A 409 17.56 5.03 -18.55
C GLN A 409 16.06 5.27 -18.25
N ALA A 410 15.26 4.24 -17.98
CA ALA A 410 13.84 4.40 -17.63
C ALA A 410 13.42 3.34 -16.59
N LYS A 411 12.99 3.79 -15.40
CA LYS A 411 12.52 2.92 -14.31
C LYS A 411 11.15 2.36 -14.65
N GLY A 412 11.02 1.04 -14.72
CA GLY A 412 9.73 0.36 -14.72
C GLY A 412 9.17 0.18 -13.30
N SER A 413 7.91 -0.23 -13.25
CA SER A 413 7.15 -0.55 -12.05
C SER A 413 6.34 -1.82 -12.32
N PHE A 414 6.02 -2.59 -11.27
CA PHE A 414 5.15 -3.77 -11.38
C PHE A 414 3.69 -3.40 -11.69
N ARG A 415 3.45 -2.78 -12.85
CA ARG A 415 2.12 -2.31 -13.26
C ARG A 415 1.21 -3.47 -13.58
N PHE A 416 -0.06 -3.32 -13.28
CA PHE A 416 -1.10 -4.22 -13.73
C PHE A 416 -1.73 -3.72 -15.04
N ASN A 417 -2.27 -4.62 -15.86
CA ASN A 417 -2.97 -4.24 -17.10
C ASN A 417 -4.39 -3.74 -16.79
N LEU A 418 -4.50 -2.47 -16.38
CA LEU A 418 -5.75 -1.87 -15.90
C LEU A 418 -6.87 -1.85 -16.97
N ARG A 419 -6.50 -1.57 -18.22
CA ARG A 419 -7.46 -1.48 -19.34
C ARG A 419 -8.04 -2.85 -19.67
N GLU A 420 -7.18 -3.86 -19.70
CA GLU A 420 -7.61 -5.23 -19.96
C GLU A 420 -8.44 -5.79 -18.79
N LEU A 421 -8.11 -5.42 -17.54
CA LEU A 421 -8.95 -5.71 -16.37
C LEU A 421 -10.35 -5.17 -16.55
N ALA A 422 -10.48 -3.89 -16.88
CA ALA A 422 -11.77 -3.27 -17.13
C ALA A 422 -12.53 -4.00 -18.24
N ARG A 423 -11.87 -4.27 -19.38
CA ARG A 423 -12.50 -4.95 -20.51
C ARG A 423 -13.02 -6.35 -20.17
N ARG A 424 -12.30 -7.13 -19.35
CA ARG A 424 -12.64 -8.52 -19.05
C ARG A 424 -13.50 -8.72 -17.81
N ARG A 425 -13.37 -7.83 -16.83
CA ARG A 425 -13.98 -8.00 -15.49
C ARG A 425 -15.01 -6.93 -15.14
N PHE A 426 -15.44 -6.09 -16.09
CA PHE A 426 -16.45 -5.06 -15.84
C PHE A 426 -17.72 -5.62 -15.18
N GLU A 427 -18.37 -6.61 -15.79
CA GLU A 427 -19.63 -7.16 -15.26
C GLU A 427 -19.46 -7.69 -13.83
N HIS A 428 -18.34 -8.37 -13.57
CA HIS A 428 -18.07 -8.92 -12.25
C HIS A 428 -17.96 -7.82 -11.19
N VAL A 429 -17.24 -6.73 -11.50
CA VAL A 429 -17.11 -5.57 -10.60
C VAL A 429 -18.43 -4.82 -10.45
N TYR A 430 -19.21 -4.73 -11.54
CA TYR A 430 -20.53 -4.13 -11.53
C TYR A 430 -21.51 -4.89 -10.62
N ASP A 431 -21.50 -6.22 -10.66
CA ASP A 431 -22.33 -7.05 -9.78
C ASP A 431 -22.02 -6.81 -8.29
N TYR A 432 -20.74 -6.68 -7.93
CA TYR A 432 -20.35 -6.27 -6.56
C TYR A 432 -20.92 -4.89 -6.21
N SER A 433 -20.87 -3.93 -7.14
CA SER A 433 -21.40 -2.58 -6.91
C SER A 433 -22.91 -2.58 -6.65
N LEU A 434 -23.66 -3.50 -7.28
CA LEU A 434 -25.10 -3.64 -7.06
C LEU A 434 -25.41 -4.19 -5.66
N ARG A 435 -24.64 -5.17 -5.18
CA ARG A 435 -24.80 -5.74 -3.83
C ARG A 435 -24.40 -4.77 -2.72
N LEU A 436 -23.44 -3.88 -3.00
CA LEU A 436 -22.91 -2.91 -2.04
C LEU A 436 -23.54 -1.52 -2.14
N ARG A 437 -24.74 -1.40 -2.73
CA ARG A 437 -25.45 -0.12 -2.85
C ARG A 437 -25.67 0.59 -1.51
N ASP A 438 -25.78 -0.15 -0.42
CA ASP A 438 -25.96 0.45 0.92
C ASP A 438 -24.69 1.09 1.47
N VAL A 439 -23.51 0.72 0.94
CA VAL A 439 -22.20 1.25 1.38
C VAL A 439 -21.66 2.28 0.38
N LEU A 440 -21.75 1.99 -0.91
CA LEU A 440 -21.31 2.86 -2.00
C LEU A 440 -22.43 3.01 -3.06
N PRO A 441 -23.52 3.75 -2.74
CA PRO A 441 -24.70 3.85 -3.60
C PRO A 441 -24.41 4.42 -5.00
N GLY A 442 -23.37 5.25 -5.14
CA GLY A 442 -22.98 5.84 -6.41
C GLY A 442 -22.13 4.95 -7.31
N ALA A 443 -21.60 3.84 -6.80
CA ALA A 443 -20.68 2.98 -7.57
C ALA A 443 -21.30 2.41 -8.87
N PRO A 444 -22.54 1.88 -8.87
CA PRO A 444 -23.18 1.41 -10.11
C PRO A 444 -23.32 2.52 -11.16
N ALA A 445 -23.77 3.71 -10.73
CA ALA A 445 -23.97 4.84 -11.63
C ALA A 445 -22.64 5.35 -12.22
N TRP A 446 -21.57 5.36 -11.42
CA TRP A 446 -20.25 5.72 -11.90
C TRP A 446 -19.74 4.71 -12.94
N LEU A 447 -19.86 3.40 -12.67
CA LEU A 447 -19.42 2.34 -13.56
C LEU A 447 -20.13 2.39 -14.92
N GLU A 448 -21.45 2.54 -14.94
CA GLU A 448 -22.22 2.63 -16.19
C GLU A 448 -21.83 3.86 -17.01
N ARG A 449 -21.69 5.02 -16.33
CA ARG A 449 -21.30 6.27 -16.99
C ARG A 449 -19.93 6.19 -17.65
N HIS A 450 -18.99 5.47 -17.04
CA HIS A 450 -17.60 5.39 -17.51
C HIS A 450 -17.30 4.15 -18.35
N ARG A 451 -18.25 3.22 -18.54
CA ARG A 451 -18.05 1.93 -19.22
C ARG A 451 -17.34 2.07 -20.57
N GLN A 452 -17.73 3.05 -21.37
CA GLN A 452 -17.19 3.26 -22.72
C GLN A 452 -15.80 3.93 -22.75
N ARG A 453 -15.28 4.37 -21.59
CA ARG A 453 -14.03 5.13 -21.46
C ARG A 453 -12.90 4.36 -20.79
N LEU A 454 -13.15 3.10 -20.43
CA LEU A 454 -12.18 2.28 -19.69
C LEU A 454 -11.01 1.80 -20.55
N ASP A 455 -11.01 2.11 -21.84
CA ASP A 455 -9.83 2.04 -22.71
C ASP A 455 -8.81 3.16 -22.39
N ASN A 456 -9.24 4.25 -21.74
CA ASN A 456 -8.36 5.25 -21.17
C ASN A 456 -7.77 4.76 -19.84
N LYS A 457 -6.45 4.86 -19.70
CA LYS A 457 -5.74 4.46 -18.47
C LYS A 457 -6.20 5.25 -17.25
N TYR A 458 -6.61 6.51 -17.42
CA TYR A 458 -7.09 7.36 -16.34
C TYR A 458 -8.36 6.78 -15.71
N ASP A 459 -9.38 6.52 -16.53
CA ASP A 459 -10.65 5.93 -16.09
C ASP A 459 -10.48 4.46 -15.67
N ALA A 460 -9.66 3.69 -16.38
CA ALA A 460 -9.30 2.32 -15.99
C ALA A 460 -8.61 2.24 -14.62
N SER A 461 -7.86 3.27 -14.23
CA SER A 461 -7.24 3.33 -12.89
C SER A 461 -8.29 3.51 -11.79
N LYS A 462 -9.32 4.33 -12.03
CA LYS A 462 -10.44 4.49 -11.10
C LYS A 462 -11.28 3.21 -11.02
N PHE A 463 -11.53 2.56 -12.16
CA PHE A 463 -12.15 1.24 -12.20
C PHE A 463 -11.35 0.21 -11.38
N TYR A 464 -10.02 0.20 -11.48
CA TYR A 464 -9.17 -0.69 -10.69
C TYR A 464 -9.36 -0.51 -9.18
N LEU A 465 -9.49 0.73 -8.70
CA LEU A 465 -9.76 0.99 -7.28
C LEU A 465 -11.08 0.35 -6.84
N LEU A 466 -12.15 0.45 -7.64
CA LEU A 466 -13.42 -0.24 -7.37
C LEU A 466 -13.29 -1.76 -7.47
N ALA A 467 -12.54 -2.26 -8.46
CA ALA A 467 -12.32 -3.69 -8.67
C ALA A 467 -11.59 -4.36 -7.50
N VAL A 468 -10.79 -3.61 -6.75
CA VAL A 468 -10.13 -4.05 -5.50
C VAL A 468 -11.05 -3.81 -4.29
N VAL A 469 -11.63 -2.63 -4.15
CA VAL A 469 -12.36 -2.27 -2.92
C VAL A 469 -13.68 -3.04 -2.79
N LEU A 470 -14.46 -3.17 -3.87
CA LEU A 470 -15.81 -3.74 -3.81
C LEU A 470 -15.83 -5.23 -3.41
N PRO A 471 -15.02 -6.14 -4.00
CA PRO A 471 -15.04 -7.54 -3.57
C PRO A 471 -14.63 -7.73 -2.11
N TRP A 472 -13.67 -6.90 -1.64
CA TRP A 472 -13.25 -6.92 -0.25
C TRP A 472 -14.39 -6.48 0.68
N LEU A 473 -15.07 -5.38 0.35
CA LEU A 473 -16.23 -4.91 1.10
C LEU A 473 -17.38 -5.91 1.13
N ASP A 474 -17.70 -6.56 0.02
CA ASP A 474 -18.79 -7.54 -0.11
C ASP A 474 -18.57 -8.71 0.86
N HIS A 475 -17.33 -9.21 0.91
CA HIS A 475 -16.98 -10.29 1.82
C HIS A 475 -17.00 -9.85 3.29
N HIS A 476 -16.35 -8.74 3.64
CA HIS A 476 -16.14 -8.34 5.04
C HIS A 476 -17.36 -7.62 5.65
N SER A 477 -18.21 -6.99 4.85
CA SER A 477 -19.49 -6.39 5.32
C SER A 477 -20.55 -7.46 5.58
N ALA A 478 -20.63 -8.50 4.74
CA ALA A 478 -21.58 -9.60 4.95
C ALA A 478 -21.34 -10.32 6.28
N LEU A 479 -20.08 -10.49 6.67
CA LEU A 479 -19.70 -11.03 7.97
C LEU A 479 -20.17 -10.14 9.13
N ALA A 480 -20.07 -8.82 8.99
CA ALA A 480 -20.51 -7.87 10.01
C ALA A 480 -22.04 -7.91 10.22
N VAL A 481 -22.82 -8.06 9.14
CA VAL A 481 -24.29 -8.18 9.21
C VAL A 481 -24.72 -9.52 9.82
N SER A 482 -24.15 -10.64 9.36
CA SER A 482 -24.49 -11.99 9.87
C SER A 482 -24.24 -12.11 11.38
N ILE A 483 -23.12 -11.58 11.87
CA ILE A 483 -22.80 -11.58 13.30
C ILE A 483 -23.76 -10.68 14.10
N ARG A 484 -24.20 -9.55 13.52
CA ARG A 484 -25.18 -8.66 14.16
C ARG A 484 -26.53 -9.34 14.29
N GLU A 485 -26.98 -10.06 13.26
CA GLU A 485 -28.25 -10.80 13.26
C GLU A 485 -28.22 -11.98 14.24
N GLU A 486 -27.14 -12.78 14.26
CA GLU A 486 -26.96 -13.86 15.23
C GLU A 486 -26.94 -13.34 16.68
N ARG A 487 -26.31 -12.19 16.93
CA ARG A 487 -26.31 -11.55 18.25
C ARG A 487 -27.68 -11.03 18.66
N VAL A 488 -28.42 -10.43 17.72
CA VAL A 488 -29.80 -9.98 17.98
C VAL A 488 -30.72 -11.19 18.23
N ALA A 489 -30.56 -12.29 17.49
CA ALA A 489 -31.31 -13.53 17.71
C ALA A 489 -30.95 -14.19 19.06
N ALA A 490 -29.67 -14.25 19.42
CA ALA A 490 -29.23 -14.78 20.72
C ALA A 490 -29.70 -13.93 21.91
N GLN A 491 -29.80 -12.61 21.74
CA GLN A 491 -30.35 -11.70 22.76
C GLN A 491 -31.89 -11.71 22.78
N GLY A 492 -32.54 -11.94 21.64
CA GLY A 492 -34.00 -12.02 21.50
C GLY A 492 -34.62 -13.35 21.95
N GLY A 493 -33.83 -14.42 22.06
CA GLY A 493 -34.28 -15.73 22.55
C GLY A 493 -34.45 -15.85 24.07
N ALA A 494 -34.01 -14.85 24.85
CA ALA A 494 -34.03 -14.89 26.31
C ALA A 494 -35.26 -14.23 26.97
N GLY A 495 -36.29 -13.84 26.20
CA GLY A 495 -37.37 -12.99 26.75
C GLY A 495 -38.74 -13.18 26.11
N PHE A 496 -39.34 -14.35 26.25
CA PHE A 496 -40.80 -14.49 26.20
C PHE A 496 -41.27 -15.52 27.25
N VAL A 497 -41.01 -15.23 28.52
CA VAL A 497 -41.80 -15.81 29.61
C VAL A 497 -43.08 -14.97 29.66
N ALA A 498 -44.18 -15.56 29.17
CA ALA A 498 -45.51 -14.97 29.29
C ALA A 498 -45.83 -14.73 30.78
N ASP A 499 -46.14 -13.49 31.11
CA ASP A 499 -46.64 -13.06 32.41
C ASP A 499 -47.99 -13.76 32.70
N PRO A 500 -48.09 -14.65 33.72
CA PRO A 500 -49.34 -15.34 34.03
C PRO A 500 -50.36 -14.46 34.76
N GLU A 501 -50.06 -13.21 35.14
CA GLU A 501 -50.90 -12.44 36.06
C GLU A 501 -51.84 -11.39 35.42
N ARG A 502 -52.11 -11.47 34.11
CA ARG A 502 -53.16 -10.65 33.46
C ARG A 502 -54.38 -11.48 33.00
N GLN A 503 -55.02 -12.18 33.93
CA GLN A 503 -56.40 -12.70 33.76
C GLN A 503 -57.21 -12.69 35.07
N VAL A 504 -57.38 -11.54 35.75
CA VAL A 504 -58.56 -11.36 36.63
C VAL A 504 -58.98 -9.89 36.67
N ALA A 505 -59.90 -9.51 35.76
CA ALA A 505 -60.80 -8.36 35.95
C ALA A 505 -61.99 -8.50 34.98
N ALA A 506 -62.84 -9.48 35.24
CA ALA A 506 -64.20 -9.56 34.71
C ALA A 506 -65.08 -10.35 35.69
N ARG A 507 -65.58 -9.65 36.71
CA ARG A 507 -66.87 -9.89 37.37
C ARG A 507 -67.20 -8.73 38.30
#